data_AF-A0AAW8HEN1-F1
#
_entry.id   AF-A0AAW8HEN1-F1
#
_cell.length_a   1.000
_cell.length_b   1.000
_cell.length_c   1.000
_cell.angle_alpha   90.00
_cell.angle_beta   90.00
_cell.angle_gamma   90.00
#
_symmetry.space_group_name_H-M   'P 1'
#
loop_
_entity.id
_entity.type
_entity.pdbx_description
1 polymer ?
#
loop_
_entity_poly.entity_id
_entity_poly.type
_entity_poly.pdbx_seq_one_letter_code
_entity_poly.pdbx_strand_id
1 'polypeptide(L)' 'MKKDPDAEKGRNVTAVRHDEKSALRLNAILAENPLYYPSLVLRAGLLALEDMSKEQRLMIVMKAATKPETH' A
#
# COMPACT_ATOMS: atom_id res chain seq x y z
N MET A 1 28.18 -13.88 23.82
CA MET A 1 27.24 -13.39 22.79
C MET A 1 27.05 -11.89 23.02
N LYS A 2 27.51 -11.03 22.10
CA LYS A 2 27.26 -9.59 22.21
C LYS A 2 25.77 -9.35 21.96
N LYS A 3 25.11 -8.67 22.89
CA LYS A 3 23.73 -8.24 22.79
C LYS A 3 23.66 -7.25 21.62
N ASP A 4 22.92 -7.59 20.56
CA ASP A 4 22.64 -6.65 19.49
C ASP A 4 22.03 -5.38 20.10
N PRO A 5 22.51 -4.19 19.74
CA PRO A 5 21.97 -2.96 20.27
C PRO A 5 20.53 -2.83 19.80
N ASP A 6 19.65 -2.59 20.77
CA ASP A 6 18.23 -2.27 20.64
C ASP A 6 17.79 -1.89 19.23
N ALA A 7 17.16 -2.84 18.54
CA ALA A 7 16.23 -2.51 17.47
C ALA A 7 14.94 -1.96 18.10
N GLU A 8 15.03 -0.81 18.77
CA GLU A 8 13.87 0.04 19.03
C GLU A 8 13.45 0.71 17.71
N LYS A 9 13.03 -0.10 16.73
CA LYS A 9 12.25 0.39 15.60
C LYS A 9 10.79 0.22 15.97
N GLY A 10 10.23 1.27 16.58
CA GLY A 10 8.80 1.39 16.82
C GLY A 10 8.01 0.92 15.61
N ARG A 11 7.08 -0.01 15.85
CA ARG A 11 6.28 -0.62 14.79
C ARG A 11 5.27 0.44 14.33
N ASN A 12 5.58 1.16 13.25
CA ASN A 12 4.63 2.04 12.57
C ASN A 12 3.54 1.16 11.93
N VAL A 13 2.60 0.70 12.73
CA VAL A 13 1.44 -0.08 12.30
C VAL A 13 0.29 0.88 12.07
N THR A 14 -0.19 0.92 10.83
CA THR A 14 -1.37 1.68 10.44
C THR A 14 -2.42 0.72 9.90
N ALA A 15 -3.69 0.94 10.25
CA ALA A 15 -4.82 0.21 9.71
C ALA A 15 -5.48 1.04 8.62
N VAL A 16 -5.76 0.43 7.46
CA VAL A 16 -6.42 1.08 6.32
C VAL A 16 -7.70 0.33 6.01
N ARG A 17 -8.78 1.07 5.75
CA ARG A 17 -10.05 0.50 5.26
C ARG A 17 -10.04 0.49 3.75
N HIS A 18 -10.32 -0.67 3.17
CA HIS A 18 -10.48 -0.84 1.73
C HIS A 18 -11.96 -0.88 1.38
N ASP A 19 -12.35 -0.24 0.28
CA ASP A 19 -13.61 -0.59 -0.38
C ASP A 19 -13.47 -1.96 -1.08
N GLU A 20 -14.59 -2.52 -1.52
CA GLU A 20 -14.62 -3.85 -2.14
C GLU A 20 -13.71 -3.94 -3.37
N LYS A 21 -13.69 -2.92 -4.22
CA LYS A 21 -12.84 -2.88 -5.42
C LYS A 21 -11.36 -2.85 -5.06
N SER A 22 -11.01 -2.07 -4.04
CA SER A 22 -9.65 -1.96 -3.51
C SER A 22 -9.18 -3.28 -2.90
N ALA A 23 -10.05 -3.95 -2.12
CA ALA A 23 -9.77 -5.26 -1.55
C ALA A 23 -9.58 -6.33 -2.65
N LEU A 24 -10.42 -6.34 -3.67
CA LEU A 24 -10.29 -7.25 -4.82
C LEU A 24 -8.98 -7.04 -5.58
N ARG A 25 -8.58 -5.79 -5.84
CA ARG A 25 -7.31 -5.47 -6.49
C ARG A 25 -6.11 -5.93 -5.66
N LEU A 26 -6.13 -5.70 -4.35
CA LEU A 26 -5.06 -6.16 -3.47
C LEU A 26 -4.96 -7.68 -3.49
N ASN A 27 -6.08 -8.39 -3.36
CA ASN A 27 -6.11 -9.85 -3.39
C ASN A 27 -5.60 -10.42 -4.72
N ALA A 28 -5.96 -9.79 -5.86
CA ALA A 28 -5.46 -10.19 -7.16
C ALA A 28 -3.92 -10.09 -7.23
N ILE A 29 -3.34 -8.97 -6.79
CA ILE A 29 -1.88 -8.80 -6.75
C ILE A 29 -1.22 -9.83 -5.83
N LEU A 30 -1.79 -10.08 -4.65
CA LEU A 30 -1.26 -11.08 -3.72
C LEU A 30 -1.29 -12.50 -4.31
N ALA A 31 -2.27 -12.81 -5.17
CA ALA A 31 -2.37 -14.10 -5.83
C ALA A 31 -1.31 -14.30 -6.94
N GLU A 32 -0.73 -13.23 -7.48
CA GLU A 32 0.29 -13.32 -8.54
C GLU A 32 1.61 -13.93 -8.04
N ASN A 33 1.95 -13.73 -6.76
CA ASN A 33 3.19 -14.24 -6.19
C ASN A 33 3.02 -14.60 -4.70
N PRO A 34 3.29 -15.86 -4.30
CA PRO A 34 3.11 -16.30 -2.91
C PRO A 34 4.02 -15.60 -1.90
N LEU A 35 5.06 -14.90 -2.35
CA LEU A 35 5.95 -14.11 -1.48
C LEU A 35 5.43 -12.69 -1.24
N TYR A 36 4.34 -12.28 -1.89
CA TYR A 36 3.75 -10.97 -1.66
C TYR A 36 2.91 -10.96 -0.38
N TYR A 37 3.01 -9.86 0.34
CA TYR A 37 2.22 -9.59 1.54
C TYR A 37 1.73 -8.14 1.49
N PRO A 38 0.60 -7.79 2.14
CA PRO A 38 -0.06 -6.50 1.96
C PRO A 38 0.86 -5.28 2.13
N SER A 39 1.74 -5.28 3.13
CA SER A 39 2.66 -4.16 3.34
C SER A 39 3.74 -4.04 2.27
N LEU A 40 4.11 -5.14 1.60
CA LEU A 40 5.02 -5.08 0.45
C LEU A 40 4.34 -4.40 -0.73
N VAL A 41 3.11 -4.79 -1.03
CA VAL A 41 2.30 -4.20 -2.11
C VAL A 41 2.06 -2.71 -1.86
N LEU A 42 1.71 -2.33 -0.62
CA LEU A 42 1.55 -0.92 -0.25
C LEU A 42 2.86 -0.14 -0.41
N ARG A 43 3.99 -0.70 0.02
CA ARG A 43 5.31 -0.05 -0.16
C ARG A 43 5.65 0.12 -1.64
N ALA A 44 5.40 -0.88 -2.46
CA ALA A 44 5.60 -0.80 -3.91
C ALA A 44 4.73 0.30 -4.54
N GLY A 45 3.46 0.42 -4.11
CA GLY A 45 2.58 1.50 -4.54
C GLY A 45 3.10 2.88 -4.16
N LEU A 46 3.63 3.05 -2.95
CA LEU A 46 4.23 4.32 -2.51
C LEU A 46 5.48 4.69 -3.32
N LEU A 47 6.38 3.74 -3.56
CA LEU A 47 7.56 3.95 -4.40
C LEU A 47 7.16 4.36 -5.83
N ALA A 48 6.19 3.67 -6.41
CA ALA A 48 5.69 4.04 -7.74
C ALA A 48 5.10 5.46 -7.78
N LEU A 49 4.37 5.88 -6.73
CA LEU A 49 3.84 7.24 -6.63
C LEU A 49 4.94 8.30 -6.41
N GLU A 50 6.04 7.94 -5.74
CA GLU A 50 7.19 8.81 -5.52
C GLU A 50 7.93 9.10 -6.83
N ASP A 51 8.13 8.08 -7.66
CA ASP A 51 8.81 8.18 -8.96
C ASP A 51 8.01 8.94 -10.03
N MET A 52 6.69 9.12 -9.83
CA MET A 52 5.82 9.87 -10.74
C MET A 52 6.00 11.38 -10.63
N SER A 53 5.67 12.09 -11.73
CA SER A 53 5.53 13.55 -11.67
C SER A 53 4.41 13.97 -10.72
N LYS A 54 4.46 15.20 -10.21
CA LYS A 54 3.41 15.73 -9.32
C LYS A 54 2.03 15.67 -9.96
N GLU A 55 1.92 15.95 -11.26
CA GLU A 55 0.67 15.92 -12.00
C GLU A 55 0.13 14.50 -12.16
N GLN A 56 0.99 13.54 -12.53
CA GLN A 56 0.61 12.13 -12.63
C GLN A 56 0.13 11.58 -11.29
N ARG A 57 0.90 11.83 -10.23
CA ARG A 57 0.53 11.44 -8.87
C ARG A 57 -0.81 12.05 -8.46
N LEU A 58 -1.04 13.34 -8.75
CA LEU A 58 -2.30 14.01 -8.46
C LEU A 58 -3.48 13.32 -9.17
N MET A 59 -3.36 13.03 -10.47
CA MET A 59 -4.42 12.36 -11.22
C MET A 59 -4.76 10.99 -10.63
N ILE A 60 -3.75 10.19 -10.29
CA ILE A 60 -3.94 8.85 -9.71
C ILE A 60 -4.61 8.94 -8.34
N VAL A 61 -4.17 9.86 -7.48
CA VAL A 61 -4.76 10.08 -6.15
C VAL A 61 -6.21 10.53 -6.27
N MET A 62 -6.53 11.45 -7.19
CA MET A 62 -7.91 11.90 -7.43
C MET A 62 -8.80 10.75 -7.91
N LYS A 63 -8.30 9.90 -8.82
CA LYS A 63 -9.00 8.68 -9.28
C LYS A 63 -9.20 7.66 -8.14
N ALA A 64 -8.30 7.61 -7.16
CA ALA A 64 -8.46 6.76 -5.98
C ALA A 64 -9.42 7.36 -4.95
N ALA A 65 -9.55 8.69 -4.89
CA ALA A 65 -10.43 9.39 -3.94
C ALA A 65 -11.91 9.32 -4.34
N THR A 66 -12.23 9.11 -5.61
CA THR A 66 -13.61 8.88 -6.06
C THR A 66 -14.13 7.57 -5.47
N LYS A 67 -14.95 7.67 -4.42
CA LYS A 67 -15.67 6.52 -3.85
C LYS A 67 -16.59 5.94 -4.92
N PRO A 68 -16.67 4.61 -5.08
CA PRO A 68 -17.79 4.03 -5.81
C PRO A 68 -19.08 4.44 -5.07
N GLU A 69 -20.07 4.96 -5.80
CA GLU A 69 -21.39 5.20 -5.22
C GLU A 69 -21.90 3.89 -4.64
N THR A 70 -22.15 3.87 -3.34
CA THR A 70 -22.89 2.81 -2.67
C THR A 70 -24.30 2.78 -3.26
N HIS A 71 -24.61 1.72 -4.02
CA HIS A 71 -25.97 1.35 -4.39
C HIS A 71 -26.58 0.45 -3.32
#